data_AF-A0A6L8BGZ2-F1
#
_entry.id   AF-A0A6L8BGZ2-F1
#
_cell.length_a   1.000
_cell.length_b   1.000
_cell.length_c   1.000
_cell.angle_alpha   90.00
_cell.angle_beta   90.00
_cell.angle_gamma   90.00
#
_symmetry.space_group_name_H-M   'P 1'
#
loop_
_entity.id
_entity.type
_entity.pdbx_description
1 polymer ?
#
loop_
_entity_poly.entity_id
_entity_poly.type
_entity_poly.pdbx_seq_one_letter_code
_entity_poly.pdbx_strand_id
1 'polypeptide(L)'
;MNKIFAIAREESRLWLRSRLAQCTLLIFALLLAAVSIATSLRMSEEHHERSEQQALAEETFLSQPDRHPHRMVHYGHYVFRPPPPLAMIDPGVDSVTGQSIFLE
;
A
#
# COMPACT_ATOMS: atom_id res chain seq x y z
N MET A 1 -17.68 -30.08 27.44
CA MET A 1 -17.11 -29.58 26.16
C MET A 1 -18.25 -29.09 25.28
N ASN A 2 -18.16 -27.88 24.76
CA ASN A 2 -19.22 -27.31 23.91
C ASN A 2 -19.28 -28.08 22.57
N LYS A 3 -20.48 -28.56 22.18
CA LYS A 3 -20.67 -29.48 21.04
C LYS A 3 -20.12 -28.91 19.72
N ILE A 4 -20.23 -27.60 19.53
CA ILE A 4 -19.72 -26.89 18.35
C ILE A 4 -18.20 -27.07 18.20
N PHE A 5 -17.45 -26.92 19.29
CA PHE A 5 -15.99 -27.08 19.26
C PHE A 5 -15.56 -28.52 19.02
N ALA A 6 -16.35 -29.51 19.48
CA ALA A 6 -16.08 -30.91 19.18
C ALA A 6 -16.24 -31.21 17.69
N ILE A 7 -17.31 -30.70 17.06
CA ILE A 7 -17.55 -30.84 15.62
C ILE A 7 -16.44 -30.15 14.82
N ALA A 8 -16.13 -28.89 15.12
CA ALA A 8 -15.08 -28.13 14.43
C ALA A 8 -13.71 -28.82 14.50
N ARG A 9 -13.39 -29.45 15.64
CA ARG A 9 -12.14 -30.20 15.83
C ARG A 9 -12.08 -31.46 14.96
N GLU A 10 -13.17 -32.21 14.85
CA GLU A 10 -13.15 -33.42 14.02
C GLU A 10 -13.14 -33.08 12.53
N GLU A 11 -13.88 -32.06 12.10
CA GLU A 11 -13.83 -31.56 10.72
C GLU A 11 -12.43 -31.09 10.33
N SER A 12 -11.78 -30.27 11.17
CA SER A 12 -10.40 -29.83 10.92
C SER A 12 -9.41 -30.99 10.86
N ARG A 13 -9.54 -32.03 11.71
CA ARG A 13 -8.72 -33.26 11.58
C ARG A 13 -8.96 -34.00 10.28
N LEU A 14 -10.20 -34.03 9.80
CA LEU A 14 -10.57 -34.67 8.53
C LEU A 14 -9.87 -33.98 7.36
N TRP A 15 -9.91 -32.65 7.34
CA TRP A 15 -9.20 -31.83 6.34
C TRP A 15 -7.70 -32.02 6.42
N LEU A 16 -7.13 -32.00 7.63
CA LEU A 16 -5.70 -32.20 7.87
C LEU A 16 -5.20 -33.60 7.47
N ARG A 17 -6.07 -34.60 7.26
CA ARG A 17 -5.68 -35.93 6.76
C ARG A 17 -5.85 -36.08 5.25
N SER A 18 -6.63 -35.21 4.63
CA SER A 18 -6.86 -35.23 3.18
C SER A 18 -5.67 -34.64 2.44
N ARG A 19 -5.02 -35.43 1.59
CA ARG A 19 -3.93 -34.97 0.71
C ARG A 19 -4.36 -33.82 -0.19
N LEU A 20 -5.59 -33.86 -0.70
CA LEU A 20 -6.14 -32.79 -1.53
C LEU A 20 -6.23 -31.49 -0.73
N ALA A 21 -6.84 -31.53 0.46
CA ALA A 21 -6.98 -30.34 1.30
C ALA A 21 -5.63 -29.77 1.73
N GLN A 22 -4.66 -30.63 2.06
CA GLN A 22 -3.28 -30.22 2.36
C GLN A 22 -2.61 -29.54 1.16
N CYS A 23 -2.68 -30.12 -0.04
CA CYS A 23 -2.09 -29.55 -1.25
C CYS A 23 -2.75 -28.22 -1.60
N THR A 24 -4.08 -28.14 -1.55
CA THR A 24 -4.82 -26.89 -1.81
C THR A 24 -4.44 -25.81 -0.80
N LEU A 25 -4.35 -26.14 0.49
CA LEU A 25 -3.94 -25.19 1.53
C LEU A 25 -2.50 -24.72 1.33
N LEU A 26 -1.59 -25.63 0.98
CA LEU A 26 -0.19 -25.28 0.68
C LEU A 26 -0.08 -24.35 -0.52
N ILE A 27 -0.74 -24.67 -1.63
CA ILE A 27 -0.73 -23.83 -2.83
C ILE A 27 -1.32 -22.45 -2.51
N PHE A 28 -2.46 -22.41 -1.82
CA PHE A 28 -3.07 -21.15 -1.40
C PHE A 28 -2.13 -20.33 -0.51
N ALA A 29 -1.49 -20.95 0.49
CA ALA A 29 -0.55 -20.27 1.37
C ALA A 29 0.67 -19.74 0.61
N LEU A 30 1.21 -20.49 -0.34
CA LEU A 30 2.33 -20.07 -1.19
C LEU A 30 1.94 -18.90 -2.10
N LEU A 31 0.77 -18.96 -2.73
CA LEU A 31 0.27 -17.86 -3.57
C LEU A 31 0.02 -16.60 -2.74
N LEU A 32 -0.59 -16.75 -1.56
CA LEU A 32 -0.83 -15.63 -0.65
C LEU A 32 0.50 -15.01 -0.19
N ALA A 33 1.50 -15.82 0.15
CA ALA A 33 2.82 -15.34 0.52
C ALA A 33 3.51 -14.62 -0.65
N ALA A 34 3.48 -15.19 -1.86
CA ALA A 34 4.09 -14.60 -3.04
C ALA A 34 3.47 -13.23 -3.38
N VAL A 35 2.13 -13.14 -3.38
CA VAL A 35 1.42 -11.87 -3.62
C VAL A 35 1.74 -10.87 -2.52
N SER A 36 1.73 -11.27 -1.25
CA SER A 36 2.03 -10.36 -0.13
C SER A 36 3.44 -9.78 -0.23
N ILE A 37 4.44 -10.61 -0.56
CA ILE A 37 5.82 -10.17 -0.75
C ILE A 37 5.92 -9.20 -1.94
N ALA A 38 5.34 -9.56 -3.09
CA ALA A 38 5.37 -8.72 -4.29
C ALA A 38 4.71 -7.34 -4.04
N THR A 39 3.54 -7.32 -3.40
CA THR A 39 2.84 -6.08 -3.04
C THR A 39 3.65 -5.25 -2.05
N SER A 40 4.26 -5.87 -1.04
CA SER A 40 5.09 -5.16 -0.05
C SER A 40 6.32 -4.51 -0.69
N LEU A 41 6.98 -5.17 -1.63
CA LEU A 41 8.14 -4.61 -2.33
C LEU A 41 7.73 -3.42 -3.19
N ARG A 42 6.69 -3.59 -4.02
CA ARG A 42 6.14 -2.50 -4.84
C ARG A 42 5.76 -1.28 -3.99
N MET A 43 5.03 -1.49 -2.90
CA MET A 43 4.56 -0.38 -2.07
C MET A 43 5.71 0.34 -1.36
N SER A 44 6.80 -0.38 -1.03
CA SER A 44 8.02 0.22 -0.48
C SER A 44 8.73 1.10 -1.51
N GLU A 45 8.84 0.65 -2.76
CA GLU A 45 9.43 1.44 -3.86
C GLU A 45 8.60 2.70 -4.13
N GLU A 46 7.28 2.57 -4.28
CA GLU A 46 6.37 3.72 -4.50
C GLU A 46 6.38 4.70 -3.31
N HIS A 47 6.56 4.22 -2.09
CA HIS A 47 6.73 5.09 -0.92
C HIS A 47 8.06 5.88 -0.99
N HIS A 48 9.14 5.23 -1.40
CA HIS A 48 10.44 5.87 -1.54
C HIS A 48 10.41 6.96 -2.61
N GLU A 49 9.91 6.64 -3.80
CA GLU A 49 9.80 7.60 -4.91
C GLU A 49 8.96 8.83 -4.54
N ARG A 50 7.79 8.62 -3.90
CA ARG A 50 6.96 9.75 -3.42
C ARG A 50 7.68 10.61 -2.38
N SER A 51 8.43 9.98 -1.47
CA SER A 51 9.16 10.70 -0.43
C SER A 51 10.26 11.57 -1.03
N GLU A 52 10.99 11.04 -2.02
CA GLU A 52 12.00 11.80 -2.78
C GLU A 52 11.37 12.96 -3.55
N GLN A 53 10.26 12.71 -4.26
CA GLN A 53 9.55 13.75 -5.01
C GLN A 53 9.00 14.86 -4.09
N GLN A 54 8.47 14.50 -2.93
CA GLN A 54 8.01 15.48 -1.94
C GLN A 54 9.17 16.33 -1.41
N ALA A 55 10.32 15.71 -1.11
CA ALA A 55 11.51 16.43 -0.65
C ALA A 55 12.03 17.40 -1.73
N LEU A 56 12.09 16.97 -3.00
CA LEU A 56 12.50 17.81 -4.13
C LEU A 56 11.53 18.98 -4.35
N ALA A 57 10.22 18.75 -4.23
CA ALA A 57 9.21 19.80 -4.37
C ALA A 57 9.36 20.84 -3.25
N GLU A 58 9.67 20.41 -2.03
CA GLU A 58 9.90 21.29 -0.88
C GLU A 58 11.19 22.08 -1.03
N GLU A 59 12.30 21.43 -1.42
CA GLU A 59 13.56 22.11 -1.71
C GLU A 59 13.39 23.15 -2.83
N THR A 60 12.67 22.81 -3.89
CA THR A 60 12.38 23.74 -4.99
C THR A 60 11.57 24.95 -4.50
N PHE A 61 10.60 24.73 -3.60
CA PHE A 61 9.81 25.80 -3.05
C PHE A 61 10.62 26.72 -2.12
N LEU A 62 11.50 26.15 -1.29
CA LEU A 62 12.34 26.88 -0.35
C LEU A 62 13.52 27.61 -1.02
N SER A 63 14.03 27.08 -2.15
CA SER A 63 15.14 27.67 -2.90
C SER A 63 14.72 28.77 -3.87
N GLN A 64 13.45 29.19 -3.84
CA GLN A 64 12.97 30.28 -4.67
C GLN A 64 13.74 31.58 -4.36
N PRO A 65 14.16 32.33 -5.39
CA PRO A 65 14.90 33.56 -5.19
C PRO A 65 14.00 34.64 -4.58
N ASP A 66 14.60 35.62 -3.90
CA ASP A 66 13.89 36.80 -3.42
C ASP A 66 13.23 37.55 -4.59
N ARG A 67 11.90 37.42 -4.70
CA ARG A 67 11.08 38.14 -5.68
C ARG A 67 10.04 38.99 -4.97
N HIS A 68 9.57 40.01 -5.70
CA HIS A 68 8.47 40.87 -5.27
C HIS A 68 7.30 40.01 -4.72
N PRO A 69 6.75 40.29 -3.52
CA PRO A 69 5.80 39.40 -2.82
C PRO A 69 4.60 38.98 -3.68
N HIS A 70 4.08 39.89 -4.51
CA HIS A 70 3.01 39.59 -5.46
C HIS A 70 3.38 38.48 -6.47
N ARG A 71 4.64 38.41 -6.92
CA ARG A 71 5.08 37.35 -7.84
C ARG A 71 5.24 36.01 -7.15
N MET A 72 5.52 35.99 -5.84
CA MET A 72 5.65 34.75 -5.08
C MET A 72 4.31 34.01 -4.92
N VAL A 73 3.19 34.73 -4.95
CA VAL A 73 1.82 34.15 -4.98
C VAL A 73 1.50 33.39 -6.27
N HIS A 74 2.33 33.51 -7.31
CA HIS A 74 2.16 32.73 -8.55
C HIS A 74 3.15 31.57 -8.68
N TYR A 75 4.05 31.39 -7.71
CA TYR A 75 4.95 30.25 -7.68
C TYR A 75 4.34 29.16 -6.83
N GLY A 76 3.79 28.16 -7.50
CA GLY A 76 3.16 27.07 -6.79
C GLY A 76 4.12 26.03 -6.24
N HIS A 77 3.55 25.05 -5.55
CA HIS A 77 4.24 23.95 -4.90
C HIS A 77 3.50 22.64 -5.18
N TYR A 78 4.24 21.54 -5.33
CA TYR A 78 3.64 20.22 -5.49
C TYR A 78 3.54 19.52 -4.15
N VAL A 79 2.38 18.93 -3.87
CA VAL A 79 2.18 18.07 -2.70
C VAL A 79 1.74 16.69 -3.17
N PHE A 80 2.33 15.66 -2.55
CA PHE A 80 2.08 14.26 -2.86
C PHE A 80 1.21 13.62 -1.78
N ARG A 81 0.16 12.92 -2.19
CA ARG A 81 -0.78 12.25 -1.29
C ARG A 81 -0.17 10.95 -0.75
N PRO A 82 -0.13 10.74 0.58
CA PRO A 82 0.25 9.44 1.13
C PRO A 82 -0.88 8.41 0.91
N PRO A 83 -0.52 7.12 0.71
CA PRO A 83 -1.51 6.07 0.58
C PRO A 83 -2.28 5.86 1.90
N PRO A 84 -3.53 5.40 1.86
CA PRO A 84 -4.29 5.11 3.08
C PRO A 84 -3.65 3.95 3.88
N PRO A 85 -3.86 3.86 5.21
CA PRO A 85 -3.18 2.87 6.07
C PRO A 85 -3.35 1.39 5.66
N LEU A 86 -4.44 1.05 4.96
CA LEU A 86 -4.75 -0.31 4.51
C LEU A 86 -4.52 -0.51 3.00
N ALA A 87 -3.81 0.40 2.33
CA ALA A 87 -3.51 0.33 0.90
C ALA A 87 -2.79 -0.96 0.47
N MET A 88 -2.08 -1.61 1.41
CA MET A 88 -1.43 -2.91 1.17
C MET A 88 -2.41 -4.04 0.88
N ILE A 89 -3.62 -3.96 1.46
CA ILE A 89 -4.67 -4.96 1.29
C ILE A 89 -5.63 -4.51 0.18
N ASP A 90 -6.02 -3.25 0.21
CA ASP A 90 -6.90 -2.63 -0.78
C ASP A 90 -6.40 -1.21 -1.11
N PRO A 91 -5.72 -1.03 -2.26
CA PRO A 91 -5.25 0.29 -2.69
C PRO A 91 -6.40 1.23 -3.11
N GLY A 92 -7.64 0.73 -3.17
CA GLY A 92 -8.81 1.48 -3.57
C GLY A 92 -8.68 2.02 -5.00
N VAL A 93 -8.76 3.34 -5.14
CA VAL A 93 -8.74 4.03 -6.43
C VAL A 93 -7.38 4.63 -6.78
N ASP A 94 -6.33 4.36 -6.00
CA ASP A 94 -5.00 4.97 -6.16
C ASP A 94 -4.41 4.76 -7.57
N SER A 95 -4.78 3.69 -8.28
CA SER A 95 -4.34 3.42 -9.66
C SER A 95 -5.02 4.27 -10.74
N VAL A 96 -6.16 4.89 -10.42
CA VAL A 96 -6.95 5.71 -11.36
C VAL A 96 -7.08 7.16 -10.92
N THR A 97 -6.67 7.49 -9.70
CA THR A 97 -6.59 8.86 -9.19
C THR A 97 -5.16 9.34 -9.17
N GLY A 98 -4.91 10.57 -9.63
CA GLY A 98 -3.60 11.20 -9.51
C GLY A 98 -3.13 11.31 -8.05
N GLN A 99 -1.81 11.23 -7.85
CA GLN A 99 -1.19 11.23 -6.51
C GLN A 99 -0.53 12.56 -6.15
N SER A 100 -0.50 13.52 -7.07
CA SER A 100 0.08 14.85 -6.87
C SER A 100 -0.93 15.94 -7.22
N ILE A 101 -0.84 17.04 -6.49
CA ILE A 101 -1.58 18.28 -6.78
C ILE A 101 -0.60 19.45 -6.82
N PHE A 102 -0.86 20.39 -7.71
CA PHE A 102 -0.17 21.68 -7.74
C PHE A 102 -0.97 22.69 -6.93
N LEU A 103 -0.31 23.38 -6.01
CA LEU A 103 -0.86 24.44 -5.19
C LEU A 103 -0.32 25.77 -5.69
N GLU A 104 -1.17 26.68 -6.17
CA GLU A 104 -0.82 28.05 -6.57
C GLU A 104 -1.35 29.09 -5.57
#